data_AF-A0A8S8XES7-F1
#
_entry.id   AF-A0A8S8XES7-F1
#
_cell.length_a   1.000
_cell.length_b   1.000
_cell.length_c   1.000
_cell.angle_alpha   90.00
_cell.angle_beta   90.00
_cell.angle_gamma   90.00
#
_symmetry.space_group_name_H-M   'P 1'
#
loop_
_entity.id
_entity.type
_entity.pdbx_description
1 polymer ?
#
loop_
_entity_poly.entity_id
_entity_poly.type
_entity_poly.pdbx_seq_one_letter_code
_entity_poly.pdbx_strand_id
1 'polypeptide(L)'
;MASTIGDIIANAIRDADRSYFFEDYSKQASAVLKVLERRGYVVVPKDPTKPMLKAARDSLVYGVNKSSDIVTPIYKAMIEAAPPIED
;
A
#
# COMPACT_ATOMS: atom_id res chain seq x y z
N MET A 1 -16.11 9.67 7.10
CA MET A 1 -14.97 8.79 7.42
C MET A 1 -14.29 8.45 6.12
N ALA A 2 -12.96 8.53 6.04
CA ALA A 2 -12.25 8.05 4.86
C ALA A 2 -12.42 6.51 4.82
N SER A 3 -12.66 5.93 3.65
CA SER A 3 -12.72 4.47 3.51
C SER A 3 -11.31 3.91 3.63
N THR A 4 -11.09 2.94 4.52
CA THR A 4 -9.81 2.23 4.59
C THR A 4 -9.61 1.40 3.32
N ILE A 5 -8.37 0.97 3.05
CA ILE A 5 -8.12 0.05 1.92
C ILE A 5 -8.88 -1.27 2.13
N GLY A 6 -9.00 -1.73 3.38
CA GLY A 6 -9.84 -2.87 3.75
C GLY A 6 -11.28 -2.68 3.32
N ASP A 7 -11.88 -1.52 3.59
CA ASP A 7 -13.26 -1.21 3.19
C ASP A 7 -13.42 -1.18 1.67
N ILE A 8 -12.45 -0.60 0.94
CA ILE A 8 -12.48 -0.56 -0.53
C ILE A 8 -12.50 -1.98 -1.10
N ILE A 9 -11.63 -2.86 -0.60
CA ILE A 9 -11.56 -4.25 -1.04
C ILE A 9 -12.84 -5.01 -0.65
N ALA A 10 -13.32 -4.85 0.59
CA ALA A 10 -14.54 -5.50 1.06
C ALA A 10 -15.75 -5.10 0.21
N ASN A 11 -15.90 -3.81 -0.09
CA ASN A 11 -16.96 -3.31 -0.97
C ASN A 11 -16.81 -3.87 -2.39
N ALA A 12 -15.60 -3.89 -2.96
CA ALA A 12 -15.37 -4.45 -4.29
C ALA A 12 -15.71 -5.95 -4.37
N ILE A 13 -15.39 -6.72 -3.33
CA ILE A 13 -15.76 -8.14 -3.24
C ILE A 13 -17.28 -8.28 -3.15
N ARG A 14 -17.93 -7.51 -2.26
CA ARG A 14 -19.39 -7.53 -2.10
C ARG A 14 -20.12 -7.19 -3.41
N ASP A 15 -19.64 -6.18 -4.13
CA ASP A 15 -20.26 -5.74 -5.38
C ASP A 15 -20.07 -6.77 -6.51
N ALA A 16 -19.00 -7.56 -6.45
CA ALA A 16 -18.76 -8.67 -7.37
C ALA A 16 -19.54 -9.94 -7.00
N ASP A 17 -19.88 -10.13 -5.72
CA ASP A 17 -20.63 -11.28 -5.25
C ASP A 17 -22.10 -11.20 -5.68
N ARG A 18 -22.56 -12.22 -6.43
CA ARG A 18 -23.94 -12.36 -6.91
C ARG A 18 -24.72 -13.42 -6.14
N SER A 19 -24.12 -13.96 -5.08
CA SER A 19 -24.72 -15.01 -4.26
C SER A 19 -25.92 -14.48 -3.49
N TYR A 20 -26.86 -15.37 -3.17
CA TYR A 20 -28.05 -15.03 -2.37
C TYR A 20 -27.73 -14.84 -0.87
N PHE A 21 -26.50 -15.15 -0.44
CA PHE A 21 -26.08 -15.09 0.96
C PHE A 21 -25.08 -13.96 1.17
N PHE A 22 -25.16 -13.31 2.33
CA PHE A 22 -24.19 -12.29 2.74
C PHE A 22 -23.00 -12.95 3.45
N GLU A 23 -21.82 -12.85 2.84
CA GLU A 23 -20.55 -13.31 3.42
C GLU A 23 -19.88 -12.22 4.27
N ASP A 24 -18.90 -12.62 5.09
CA ASP A 24 -18.02 -11.69 5.81
C ASP A 24 -16.95 -11.12 4.87
N TYR A 25 -17.32 -10.06 4.14
CA TYR A 25 -16.45 -9.40 3.17
C TYR A 25 -15.24 -8.71 3.81
N SER A 26 -15.34 -8.29 5.08
CA SER A 26 -14.22 -7.71 5.83
C SER A 26 -13.14 -8.77 6.07
N LYS A 27 -13.53 -9.97 6.48
CA LYS A 27 -12.60 -11.11 6.62
C LYS A 27 -11.94 -11.48 5.30
N GLN A 28 -12.67 -11.41 4.19
CA GLN A 28 -12.11 -11.65 2.86
C GLN A 28 -11.11 -10.56 2.46
N ALA A 29 -11.41 -9.28 2.70
CA ALA A 29 -10.50 -8.18 2.46
C ALA A 29 -9.19 -8.31 3.26
N SER A 30 -9.27 -8.65 4.55
CA SER A 30 -8.07 -8.92 5.35
C SER A 30 -7.27 -10.11 4.82
N ALA A 31 -7.93 -11.14 4.28
CA ALA A 31 -7.25 -12.28 3.66
C ALA A 31 -6.47 -11.87 2.40
N VAL A 32 -7.03 -10.98 1.57
CA VAL A 32 -6.36 -10.42 0.39
C VAL A 32 -5.09 -9.65 0.82
N LEU A 33 -5.23 -8.73 1.78
CA LEU A 33 -4.10 -7.92 2.27
C LEU A 33 -2.96 -8.80 2.82
N LYS A 34 -3.28 -9.81 3.63
CA LYS A 34 -2.30 -10.78 4.15
C LYS A 34 -1.61 -11.60 3.05
N VAL A 35 -2.30 -11.90 1.95
CA VAL A 35 -1.68 -12.61 0.81
C VAL A 35 -0.72 -11.68 0.07
N LEU A 36 -1.10 -10.43 -0.19
CA LEU A 36 -0.23 -9.44 -0.83
C LEU A 36 1.07 -9.27 -0.05
N GLU A 37 0.96 -9.04 1.27
CA GLU A 37 2.11 -8.87 2.16
C GLU A 37 3.05 -10.09 2.14
N ARG A 38 2.50 -11.31 2.33
CA ARG A 38 3.29 -12.55 2.30
C ARG A 38 3.98 -12.81 0.96
N ARG A 39 3.47 -12.23 -0.12
CA ARG A 39 4.03 -12.34 -1.48
C ARG A 39 5.02 -11.20 -1.79
N GLY A 40 5.28 -10.31 -0.83
CA GLY A 40 6.20 -9.18 -0.97
C GLY A 40 5.58 -7.97 -1.67
N TYR A 41 4.25 -7.89 -1.75
CA TYR A 41 3.54 -6.73 -2.29
C TYR A 41 3.03 -5.84 -1.16
N VAL A 42 3.07 -4.53 -1.40
CA VAL A 42 2.51 -3.51 -0.52
C VAL A 42 1.60 -2.62 -1.36
N VAL A 43 0.46 -2.22 -0.80
CA VAL A 43 -0.46 -1.27 -1.44
C VAL A 43 -0.08 0.13 -1.00
N VAL A 44 0.12 1.03 -1.95
CA VAL A 44 0.43 2.44 -1.69
C VAL A 44 -0.47 3.36 -2.53
N PRO A 45 -0.67 4.62 -2.11
CA PRO A 45 -1.39 5.60 -2.92
C PRO A 45 -0.77 5.76 -4.31
N LYS A 46 -1.61 5.98 -5.32
CA LYS A 46 -1.16 6.24 -6.70
C LYS A 46 -0.23 7.45 -6.77
N ASP A 47 -0.58 8.52 -6.06
CA ASP A 47 0.21 9.73 -5.95
C ASP A 47 0.89 9.77 -4.57
N PRO A 48 2.21 10.02 -4.48
CA PRO A 48 2.92 9.98 -3.22
C PRO A 48 2.44 11.07 -2.26
N THR A 49 2.30 10.70 -0.99
CA THR A 49 1.91 11.65 0.05
C THR A 49 3.08 12.56 0.44
N LYS A 50 2.79 13.66 1.15
CA LYS A 50 3.85 14.55 1.68
C LYS A 50 4.87 13.80 2.55
N PRO A 51 4.47 12.89 3.47
CA PRO A 51 5.41 12.01 4.19
C PRO A 51 6.32 11.19 3.27
N MET A 52 5.77 10.55 2.24
CA MET A 52 6.55 9.76 1.27
C MET A 52 7.59 10.62 0.55
N LEU A 53 7.19 11.80 0.07
CA LEU A 53 8.10 12.75 -0.59
C LEU A 53 9.20 13.26 0.35
N LYS A 54 8.87 13.48 1.63
CA LYS A 54 9.87 13.87 2.64
C LYS A 54 10.88 12.74 2.87
N ALA A 55 10.41 11.50 3.05
CA ALA A 55 11.28 10.34 3.21
C ALA A 55 12.20 10.11 2.00
N ALA A 56 11.67 10.30 0.78
CA ALA A 56 12.47 10.30 -0.44
C ALA A 56 13.62 11.30 -0.37
N ARG A 57 13.32 12.56 -0.02
CA ARG A 57 14.32 13.63 0.09
C ARG A 57 15.39 13.31 1.14
N ASP A 58 14.96 12.81 2.29
CA ASP A 58 15.85 12.52 3.43
C ASP A 58 16.75 11.31 3.15
N SER A 59 16.36 10.42 2.22
CA SER A 59 17.15 9.25 1.79
C SER A 59 18.21 9.55 0.72
N LEU A 60 18.28 10.78 0.20
CA LEU A 60 19.22 11.14 -0.87
C LEU A 60 20.67 11.13 -0.38
N VAL A 61 21.48 10.24 -0.96
CA VAL A 61 22.93 10.22 -0.78
C VAL A 61 23.60 11.00 -1.91
N TYR A 62 24.25 12.11 -1.57
CA TYR A 62 24.99 12.94 -2.53
C TYR A 62 26.38 12.34 -2.82
N GLY A 63 26.74 12.15 -4.09
CA GLY A 63 28.04 11.60 -4.51
C GLY A 63 28.01 10.91 -5.88
N VAL A 64 29.15 10.36 -6.31
CA VAL A 64 29.26 9.56 -7.54
C VAL A 64 28.79 8.14 -7.25
N ASN A 65 27.47 7.93 -7.33
CA ASN A 65 26.84 6.62 -7.18
C ASN A 65 26.20 6.20 -8.51
N LYS A 66 26.11 4.88 -8.77
CA LYS A 66 25.29 4.41 -9.90
C LYS A 66 23.84 4.79 -9.62
N SER A 67 23.08 5.12 -10.68
CA SER A 67 21.67 5.51 -10.54
C SER A 67 20.82 4.47 -9.79
N SER A 68 21.14 3.18 -9.93
CA SER A 68 20.53 2.07 -9.17
C SER A 68 20.67 2.20 -7.66
N ASP A 69 21.80 2.72 -7.20
CA ASP A 69 22.19 2.82 -5.80
C ASP A 69 21.51 4.03 -5.13
N ILE A 70 20.94 4.93 -5.93
CA ILE A 70 20.18 6.11 -5.48
C ILE A 70 18.68 5.81 -5.48
N VAL A 71 18.16 5.16 -6.54
CA VAL A 71 16.71 4.96 -6.69
C VAL A 71 16.17 3.92 -5.69
N THR A 72 16.93 2.86 -5.41
CA THR A 72 16.47 1.79 -4.51
C THR A 72 16.23 2.28 -3.08
N PRO A 73 17.15 3.03 -2.43
CA PRO A 73 16.90 3.61 -1.11
C PRO A 73 15.72 4.58 -1.08
N ILE A 74 15.60 5.43 -2.12
CA ILE A 74 14.48 6.37 -2.23
C ILE A 74 13.15 5.63 -2.28
N TYR A 75 13.04 4.63 -3.15
CA TYR A 75 11.82 3.85 -3.29
C TYR A 75 11.45 3.16 -1.97
N LYS A 76 12.42 2.52 -1.30
CA LYS A 76 12.18 1.88 0.01
C LYS A 76 11.70 2.88 1.05
N ALA A 77 12.37 4.03 1.18
CA ALA A 77 11.98 5.08 2.12
C ALA A 77 10.57 5.62 1.85
N MET A 78 10.18 5.73 0.58
CA MET A 78 8.82 6.13 0.20
C MET A 78 7.78 5.08 0.59
N ILE A 79 8.05 3.79 0.35
CA ILE A 79 7.13 2.70 0.71
C ILE A 79 6.99 2.58 2.24
N GLU A 80 8.08 2.74 3.00
CA GLU A 80 8.05 2.72 4.47
C GLU A 80 7.28 3.90 5.07
N ALA A 81 7.32 5.05 4.41
CA ALA A 81 6.57 6.25 4.81
C ALA A 81 5.15 6.31 4.21
N ALA A 82 4.70 5.25 3.52
CA ALA A 82 3.34 5.17 3.00
C ALA A 82 2.34 5.13 4.17
N PRO A 83 1.14 5.72 4.00
CA PRO A 83 0.10 5.62 5.01
C PRO A 83 -0.25 4.14 5.27
N PRO A 84 -0.60 3.79 6.53
CA PRO A 84 -0.98 2.42 6.85
C PRO A 84 -2.24 2.01 6.09
N ILE A 85 -2.36 0.70 5.87
CA ILE A 85 -3.48 0.09 5.15
C ILE A 85 -4.75 0.04 6.02
N GLU A 86 -4.57 0.03 7.35
CA GLU A 86 -5.60 0.11 8.39
C GLU A 86 -5.44 1.44 9.15
N ASP A 87 -6.53 2.03 9.65
CA ASP A 87 -6.52 3.23 10.51
C ASP A 87 -5.97 2.94 11.92
#